data_AF-A0A4R9PKP6-F1
#
_entry.id   AF-A0A4R9PKP6-F1
#
_cell.length_a   1.000
_cell.length_b   1.000
_cell.length_c   1.000
_cell.angle_alpha   90.00
_cell.angle_beta   90.00
_cell.angle_gamma   90.00
#
_symmetry.space_group_name_H-M   'P 1'
#
loop_
_entity.id
_entity.type
_entity.pdbx_description
1 polymer ?
#
loop_
_entity_poly.entity_id
_entity_poly.type
_entity_poly.pdbx_seq_one_letter_code
_entity_poly.pdbx_strand_id
1 'polypeptide(L)'
;MDKPAMASVFRMRHAPASILGVRSLGRGQADPIFHSRPLGEAIRFVAEADGLYDLSAVAISYGDRSTPPLGSREVRQLWTEYGQRLIEA
;
A
#
# COMPACT_ATOMS: atom_id res chain seq x y z
N MET A 1 10.05 9.47 1.08
CA MET A 1 10.18 9.04 2.47
C MET A 1 11.65 8.86 2.81
N ASP A 2 12.09 9.31 3.98
CA ASP A 2 13.46 9.07 4.46
C ASP A 2 13.58 7.67 5.10
N LYS A 3 14.83 7.23 5.37
CA LYS A 3 15.09 5.90 5.94
C LYS A 3 14.43 5.68 7.31
N PRO A 4 14.49 6.63 8.27
CA PRO A 4 13.83 6.45 9.56
C PRO A 4 12.31 6.27 9.45
N ALA A 5 11.64 7.05 8.59
CA ALA A 5 10.21 6.90 8.36
C ALA A 5 9.89 5.54 7.72
N MET A 6 10.65 5.12 6.69
CA MET A 6 10.47 3.80 6.06
C MET A 6 10.62 2.65 7.07
N ALA A 7 11.60 2.73 7.97
CA ALA A 7 11.79 1.73 9.01
C ALA A 7 10.63 1.68 10.02
N SER A 8 10.01 2.82 10.33
CA SER A 8 8.81 2.86 11.16
C SER A 8 7.63 2.16 10.47
N VAL A 9 7.41 2.40 9.18
CA VAL A 9 6.38 1.69 8.41
C VAL A 9 6.66 0.19 8.38
N PHE A 10 7.91 -0.22 8.16
CA PHE A 10 8.31 -1.62 8.14
C PHE A 10 8.05 -2.34 9.47
N ARG A 11 8.25 -1.67 10.62
CA ARG A 11 7.90 -2.24 11.93
C ARG A 11 6.40 -2.49 12.09
N MET A 12 5.57 -1.74 11.37
CA MET A 12 4.11 -1.88 11.39
C MET A 12 3.57 -2.81 10.28
N ARG A 13 4.43 -3.54 9.55
CA ARG A 13 4.02 -4.34 8.39
C ARG A 13 2.92 -5.39 8.67
N HIS A 14 2.75 -5.81 9.92
CA HIS A 14 1.69 -6.73 10.34
C HIS A 14 0.41 -6.03 10.85
N ALA A 15 0.43 -4.71 10.99
CA ALA A 15 -0.74 -3.95 11.42
C ALA A 15 -1.85 -4.01 10.35
N PRO A 16 -3.13 -3.97 10.76
CA PRO A 16 -4.23 -3.84 9.81
C PRO A 16 -4.11 -2.58 8.96
N ALA A 17 -4.41 -2.71 7.68
CA ALA A 17 -4.40 -1.64 6.69
C ALA A 17 -5.58 -1.76 5.73
N SER A 18 -5.98 -0.62 5.18
CA SER A 18 -7.06 -0.51 4.17
C SER A 18 -6.54 0.23 2.94
N ILE A 19 -6.92 -0.27 1.77
CA ILE A 19 -6.56 0.32 0.47
C ILE A 19 -7.78 1.02 -0.10
N LEU A 20 -7.61 2.27 -0.51
CA LEU A 20 -8.64 3.10 -1.16
C LEU A 20 -8.08 3.70 -2.45
N GLY A 21 -8.98 4.14 -3.35
CA GLY A 21 -8.62 4.94 -4.52
C GLY A 21 -7.95 4.18 -5.68
N VAL A 22 -8.01 2.84 -5.67
CA VAL A 22 -7.61 2.02 -6.84
C VAL A 22 -8.78 1.99 -7.81
N ARG A 23 -8.52 2.28 -9.09
CA ARG A 23 -9.56 2.28 -10.12
C ARG A 23 -9.26 1.30 -11.24
N SER A 24 -10.31 0.71 -11.81
CA SER A 24 -10.17 -0.15 -12.98
C SER A 24 -9.84 0.66 -14.24
N LEU A 25 -8.95 0.15 -15.09
CA LEU A 25 -8.56 0.81 -16.35
C LEU A 25 -9.60 0.62 -17.46
N GLY A 26 -10.41 -0.45 -17.41
CA GLY A 26 -11.42 -0.76 -18.40
C GLY A 26 -12.71 0.05 -18.23
N ARG A 27 -13.27 0.57 -19.34
CA ARG A 27 -14.59 1.22 -19.29
C ARG A 27 -15.65 0.23 -18.80
N GLY A 28 -16.43 0.65 -17.80
CA GLY A 28 -17.53 -0.14 -17.25
C GLY A 28 -17.09 -1.27 -16.31
N GLN A 29 -15.78 -1.40 -16.04
CA GLN A 29 -15.28 -2.32 -15.01
C GLN A 29 -15.43 -1.66 -13.64
N ALA A 30 -16.00 -2.38 -12.68
CA ALA A 30 -16.11 -1.90 -11.30
C ALA A 30 -14.72 -1.75 -10.66
N ASP A 31 -14.57 -0.77 -9.78
CA ASP A 31 -13.36 -0.60 -8.98
C ASP A 31 -13.22 -1.77 -7.99
N PRO A 32 -11.99 -2.24 -7.71
CA PRO A 32 -11.77 -3.34 -6.81
C PRO A 32 -12.15 -2.97 -5.36
N ILE A 33 -12.82 -3.90 -4.68
CA ILE A 33 -13.16 -3.79 -3.27
C ILE A 33 -12.13 -4.57 -2.46
N PHE A 34 -11.56 -3.92 -1.44
CA PHE A 34 -10.54 -4.52 -0.59
C PHE A 34 -11.03 -4.69 0.84
N HIS A 35 -10.89 -5.89 1.37
CA HIS A 35 -10.97 -6.13 2.81
C HIS A 35 -9.67 -5.73 3.51
N SER A 36 -9.76 -5.47 4.81
CA SER A 36 -8.61 -5.20 5.68
C SER A 36 -7.57 -6.32 5.57
N ARG A 37 -6.29 -5.96 5.52
CA ARG A 37 -5.15 -6.88 5.40
C ARG A 37 -3.91 -6.32 6.11
N PRO A 38 -2.87 -7.13 6.36
CA PRO A 38 -1.60 -6.62 6.86
C PRO A 38 -1.04 -5.50 5.96
N LEU A 39 -0.41 -4.50 6.56
CA LEU A 39 0.19 -3.38 5.84
C LEU A 39 1.19 -3.83 4.77
N GLY A 40 2.04 -4.81 5.07
CA GLY A 40 2.99 -5.35 4.10
C GLY A 40 2.32 -5.98 2.89
N GLU A 41 1.23 -6.71 3.12
CA GLU A 41 0.37 -7.28 2.06
C GLU A 41 -0.29 -6.18 1.22
N ALA A 42 -0.73 -5.09 1.85
CA ALA A 42 -1.28 -3.94 1.15
C ALA A 42 -0.24 -3.24 0.28
N ILE A 43 0.99 -3.06 0.78
CA ILE A 43 2.10 -2.47 0.03
C ILE A 43 2.46 -3.35 -1.17
N ARG A 44 2.59 -4.67 -0.97
CA ARG A 44 2.85 -5.63 -2.06
C ARG A 44 1.80 -5.49 -3.16
N PHE A 45 0.51 -5.52 -2.81
CA PHE A 45 -0.57 -5.41 -3.78
C PHE A 45 -0.41 -4.16 -4.64
N VAL A 46 -0.25 -2.98 -4.03
CA VAL A 46 -0.15 -1.71 -4.78
C VAL A 46 1.14 -1.67 -5.61
N ALA A 47 2.25 -2.21 -5.11
CA ALA A 47 3.52 -2.24 -5.84
C ALA A 47 3.45 -3.14 -7.09
N GLU A 48 2.73 -4.26 -7.03
CA GLU A 48 2.58 -5.23 -8.12
C GLU A 48 1.39 -4.90 -9.06
N ALA A 49 0.48 -4.01 -8.63
CA ALA A 49 -0.70 -3.59 -9.38
C ALA A 49 -0.43 -2.55 -10.49
N ASP A 50 0.82 -2.11 -10.67
CA ASP A 50 1.18 -1.10 -11.65
C ASP A 50 0.85 -1.58 -13.08
N GLY A 51 0.18 -0.74 -13.87
CA GLY A 51 -0.32 -1.09 -15.20
C GLY A 51 -1.58 -1.98 -15.25
N LEU A 52 -2.00 -2.56 -14.12
CA LEU A 52 -3.27 -3.31 -14.02
C LEU A 52 -4.43 -2.41 -13.59
N TYR A 53 -4.12 -1.37 -12.80
CA TYR A 53 -5.09 -0.43 -12.25
C TYR A 53 -4.58 1.00 -12.37
N ASP A 54 -5.51 1.97 -12.32
CA ASP A 54 -5.16 3.37 -12.05
C ASP A 54 -4.94 3.53 -10.54
N LEU A 55 -3.68 3.81 -10.20
CA LEU A 55 -3.19 3.98 -8.83
C LEU A 55 -2.90 5.46 -8.50
N SER A 56 -3.31 6.40 -9.36
CA SER A 56 -3.03 7.83 -9.18
C SER A 56 -3.61 8.41 -7.90
N ALA A 57 -4.72 7.85 -7.42
CA ALA A 57 -5.41 8.26 -6.20
C ALA A 57 -5.29 7.24 -5.06
N VAL A 58 -4.38 6.25 -5.17
CA VAL A 58 -4.27 5.19 -4.17
C VAL A 58 -3.82 5.75 -2.81
N ALA A 59 -4.47 5.28 -1.76
CA ALA A 59 -4.10 5.56 -0.38
C ALA A 59 -4.19 4.28 0.46
N ILE A 60 -3.11 3.96 1.17
CA ILE A 60 -3.09 2.90 2.19
C ILE A 60 -3.14 3.55 3.56
N SER A 61 -4.27 3.39 4.26
CA SER A 61 -4.41 3.80 5.66
C SER A 61 -4.00 2.67 6.58
N TYR A 62 -3.21 2.97 7.60
CA TYR A 62 -2.68 2.00 8.57
C TYR A 62 -2.39 2.69 9.90
N GLY A 63 -2.26 1.91 10.98
CA GLY A 63 -2.06 2.47 12.31
C GLY A 63 -3.30 3.24 12.81
N ASP A 64 -3.06 4.34 13.49
CA ASP A 64 -4.13 5.20 14.01
C ASP A 64 -4.46 6.36 13.05
N ARG A 65 -5.45 7.19 13.42
CA ARG A 65 -5.90 8.33 12.60
C ARG A 65 -4.86 9.45 12.44
N SER A 66 -3.80 9.45 13.25
CA SER A 66 -2.71 10.43 13.15
C SER A 66 -1.63 10.01 12.16
N THR A 67 -1.59 8.73 11.80
CA THR A 67 -0.63 8.16 10.87
C THR A 67 -0.99 8.58 9.43
N PRO A 68 -0.10 9.28 8.71
CA PRO A 68 -0.37 9.66 7.32
C PRO A 68 -0.50 8.41 6.43
N PRO A 69 -1.48 8.37 5.50
CA PRO A 69 -1.62 7.26 4.58
C PRO A 69 -0.45 7.22 3.58
N LEU A 70 -0.18 6.03 3.04
CA LEU A 70 0.83 5.85 1.99
C LEU A 70 0.20 6.05 0.61
N GLY A 71 0.79 6.89 -0.23
CA GLY A 71 0.48 6.99 -1.64
C GLY A 71 1.30 6.03 -2.49
N SER A 72 1.03 5.99 -3.80
CA SER A 72 1.74 5.13 -4.76
C SER A 72 3.27 5.32 -4.75
N ARG A 73 3.74 6.56 -4.56
CA ARG A 73 5.16 6.88 -4.46
C ARG A 73 5.80 6.26 -3.22
N GLU A 74 5.20 6.43 -2.05
CA GLU A 74 5.71 5.88 -0.79
C GLU A 74 5.73 4.36 -0.83
N VAL A 75 4.65 3.74 -1.35
CA VAL A 75 4.58 2.29 -1.56
C VAL A 75 5.74 1.81 -2.41
N ARG A 76 6.03 2.46 -3.55
CA ARG A 76 7.13 2.07 -4.43
C ARG A 76 8.49 2.16 -3.73
N GLN A 77 8.70 3.20 -2.92
CA GLN A 77 9.93 3.35 -2.12
C GLN A 77 10.08 2.24 -1.08
N LEU A 78 9.01 1.93 -0.35
CA LEU A 78 8.99 0.86 0.66
C LEU A 78 9.23 -0.52 0.05
N TRP A 79 8.59 -0.81 -1.09
CA TRP A 79 8.78 -2.06 -1.80
C TRP A 79 10.19 -2.20 -2.35
N THR A 80 10.80 -1.11 -2.83
CA THR A 80 12.19 -1.10 -3.29
C THR A 80 13.17 -1.36 -2.13
N GLU A 81 12.93 -0.78 -0.96
CA GLU A 81 13.83 -0.91 0.20
C GLU A 81 13.72 -2.29 0.88
N TYR A 82 12.51 -2.81 1.05
CA TYR A 82 12.27 -4.01 1.87
C TYR A 82 11.79 -5.24 1.08
N GLY A 83 11.11 -5.03 -0.05
CA GLY A 83 10.55 -6.10 -0.88
C GLY A 83 9.74 -7.12 -0.08
N GLN A 84 10.05 -8.40 -0.30
CA GLN A 84 9.36 -9.53 0.33
C GLN A 84 9.46 -9.52 1.86
N ARG A 85 10.44 -8.84 2.47
CA ARG A 85 10.55 -8.73 3.93
C ARG A 85 9.34 -8.03 4.57
N LEU A 86 8.56 -7.30 3.78
CA LEU A 86 7.30 -6.69 4.23
C LEU A 86 6.22 -7.73 4.54
N ILE A 87 6.26 -8.91 3.93
CA ILE A 87 5.24 -9.96 4.11
C ILE A 87 5.73 -11.15 4.94
N GLU A 88 7.01 -11.18 5.30
CA GLU A 88 7.58 -12.19 6.20
C GLU A 88 7.06 -12.02 7.63
N ALA A 89 6.69 -13.16 8.24
CA ALA A 89 6.15 -13.28 9.60
C ALA A 89 7.13 -12.84 10.69
#